data_AF-A0A536WXW0-F1
#
_entry.id   AF-A0A536WXW0-F1
#
_cell.length_a   1.000
_cell.length_b   1.000
_cell.length_c   1.000
_cell.angle_alpha   90.00
_cell.angle_beta   90.00
_cell.angle_gamma   90.00
#
_symmetry.space_group_name_H-M   'P 1'
#
loop_
_entity.id
_entity.type
_entity.pdbx_description
1 polymer ?
#
loop_
_entity_poly.entity_id
_entity_poly.type
_entity_poly.pdbx_seq_one_letter_code
_entity_poly.pdbx_strand_id
1 'polypeptide(L)'
;LIVQSTEQIAMRTGHAVGGLLNATFGNAPELIIALVALKAGYPDMVRASIIGAILANLLLALGIAFFVGGIRYRDQKYNPVAARIYSSMMLLAVASLAVPSAFSRHFAPEGTIWQEELLNLGIAGLLLLTYGLYLVFSLKTHPGAFASVEGSAGEAHHDGERWS
;
A
#
# COMPACT_ATOMS: atom_id res chain seq x y z
N LEU A 1 -3.84 3.86 18.54
CA LEU A 1 -5.18 3.38 18.93
C LEU A 1 -5.81 2.46 17.88
N ILE A 2 -6.30 2.92 16.72
CA ILE A 2 -6.93 2.04 15.72
C ILE A 2 -5.99 0.93 15.22
N VAL A 3 -4.74 1.26 14.86
CA VAL A 3 -3.74 0.27 14.40
C VAL A 3 -3.44 -0.77 15.48
N GLN A 4 -3.15 -0.33 16.70
CA GLN A 4 -2.87 -1.20 17.86
C GLN A 4 -4.06 -2.11 18.23
N SER A 5 -5.29 -1.60 18.15
CA SER A 5 -6.50 -2.40 18.38
C SER A 5 -6.73 -3.43 17.27
N THR A 6 -6.39 -3.08 16.02
CA THR A 6 -6.51 -4.00 14.89
C THR A 6 -5.49 -5.14 14.98
N GLU A 7 -4.27 -4.83 15.41
CA GLU A 7 -3.18 -5.79 15.61
C GLU A 7 -3.51 -6.83 16.69
N GLN A 8 -4.08 -6.39 17.82
CA GLN A 8 -4.57 -7.27 18.90
C GLN A 8 -5.68 -8.23 18.44
N ILE A 9 -6.55 -7.78 17.54
CA ILE A 9 -7.63 -8.60 16.96
C ILE A 9 -7.07 -9.55 15.90
N ALA A 10 -6.14 -9.10 15.05
CA ALA A 10 -5.48 -9.90 14.03
C ALA A 10 -4.77 -11.13 14.63
N MET A 11 -4.11 -10.96 15.77
CA MET A 11 -3.44 -12.04 16.53
C MET A 11 -4.40 -13.17 16.97
N ARG A 12 -5.70 -12.88 17.13
CA ARG A 12 -6.69 -13.86 17.62
C ARG A 12 -7.60 -14.45 16.54
N THR A 13 -7.59 -13.90 15.32
CA THR A 13 -8.62 -14.20 14.29
C THR A 13 -8.09 -14.96 13.07
N GLY A 14 -6.82 -15.36 13.09
CA GLY A 14 -6.16 -16.13 12.01
C GLY A 14 -5.55 -15.25 10.92
N HIS A 15 -4.45 -15.72 10.32
CA HIS A 15 -3.61 -14.96 9.38
C HIS A 15 -4.39 -14.26 8.25
N ALA A 16 -5.40 -14.93 7.68
CA ALA A 16 -6.20 -14.37 6.59
C ALA A 16 -7.06 -13.17 7.02
N VAL A 17 -7.70 -13.24 8.19
CA VAL A 17 -8.53 -12.15 8.72
C VAL A 17 -7.65 -11.02 9.23
N GLY A 18 -6.52 -11.35 9.86
CA GLY A 18 -5.53 -10.37 10.31
C GLY A 18 -4.94 -9.53 9.17
N GLY A 19 -4.57 -10.16 8.05
CA GLY A 19 -4.06 -9.44 6.89
C GLY A 19 -5.10 -8.51 6.25
N LEU A 20 -6.36 -8.94 6.17
CA LEU A 20 -7.45 -8.12 5.65
C LEU A 20 -7.74 -6.91 6.57
N LEU A 21 -7.71 -7.14 7.88
CA LEU A 21 -7.88 -6.11 8.89
C LEU A 21 -6.72 -5.10 8.84
N ASN A 22 -5.47 -5.55 8.74
CA ASN A 22 -4.30 -4.69 8.62
C ASN A 22 -4.36 -3.82 7.36
N ALA A 23 -4.72 -4.42 6.22
CA ALA A 23 -4.88 -3.68 4.98
C ALA A 23 -5.97 -2.60 5.07
N THR A 24 -7.10 -2.92 5.68
CA THR A 24 -8.27 -2.03 5.77
C THR A 24 -8.08 -0.93 6.80
N PHE A 25 -7.73 -1.28 8.03
CA PHE A 25 -7.61 -0.32 9.13
C PHE A 25 -6.28 0.41 9.14
N GLY A 26 -5.21 -0.19 8.58
CA GLY A 26 -3.90 0.45 8.43
C GLY A 26 -3.91 1.62 7.46
N ASN A 27 -4.86 1.66 6.50
CA ASN A 27 -5.05 2.76 5.55
C ASN A 27 -6.41 3.47 5.72
N ALA A 28 -7.14 3.18 6.80
CA ALA A 28 -8.47 3.74 7.04
C ALA A 28 -8.44 5.27 7.22
N PRO A 29 -7.50 5.87 7.97
CA PRO A 29 -7.42 7.33 8.11
C PRO A 29 -7.29 8.04 6.75
N GLU A 30 -6.45 7.53 5.87
CA GLU A 30 -6.20 8.06 4.53
C GLU A 30 -7.46 7.95 3.66
N LEU A 31 -8.13 6.79 3.71
CA LEU A 31 -9.38 6.58 3.00
C LEU A 31 -10.50 7.52 3.50
N ILE A 32 -10.61 7.72 4.81
CA ILE A 32 -11.58 8.64 5.41
C ILE A 32 -11.32 10.08 4.94
N ILE A 33 -10.07 10.54 4.99
CA ILE A 33 -9.68 11.88 4.55
C ILE A 33 -9.99 12.05 3.05
N ALA A 34 -9.64 11.07 2.22
CA ALA A 34 -9.93 11.09 0.80
C ALA A 34 -11.43 11.18 0.51
N LEU A 35 -12.26 10.39 1.20
CA LEU A 35 -13.72 10.42 1.05
C LEU A 35 -14.33 11.75 1.48
N VAL A 36 -13.85 12.34 2.58
CA VAL A 36 -14.31 13.65 3.05
C VAL A 36 -13.93 14.75 2.05
N ALA A 37 -12.69 14.74 1.53
CA ALA A 37 -12.24 15.69 0.52
C ALA A 37 -13.02 15.56 -0.80
N LEU A 38 -13.31 14.33 -1.25
CA LEU A 38 -14.17 14.07 -2.41
C LEU A 38 -15.58 14.63 -2.21
N LYS A 39 -16.20 14.39 -1.05
CA LYS A 39 -17.53 14.93 -0.73
C LYS A 39 -17.55 16.46 -0.65
N ALA A 40 -16.43 17.06 -0.26
CA ALA A 40 -16.26 18.51 -0.22
C ALA A 40 -15.89 19.13 -1.59
N GLY A 41 -15.78 18.33 -2.65
CA GLY A 41 -15.51 18.82 -4.01
C GLY A 41 -14.04 19.07 -4.30
N TYR A 42 -13.11 18.39 -3.62
CA TYR A 42 -11.66 18.52 -3.82
C TYR A 42 -11.01 17.27 -4.47
N PRO A 43 -11.34 16.92 -5.73
CA PRO A 43 -10.77 15.75 -6.40
C PRO A 43 -9.26 15.86 -6.62
N ASP A 44 -8.75 17.08 -6.86
CA ASP A 44 -7.31 17.31 -7.06
C ASP A 44 -6.52 17.10 -5.76
N MET A 45 -7.10 17.45 -4.62
CA MET A 45 -6.50 17.19 -3.30
C MET A 45 -6.37 15.67 -3.08
N VAL A 46 -7.40 14.89 -3.44
CA VAL A 46 -7.37 13.43 -3.31
C VAL A 46 -6.34 12.81 -4.25
N ARG A 47 -6.24 13.29 -5.50
CA ARG A 47 -5.20 12.82 -6.42
C ARG A 47 -3.80 13.13 -5.89
N ALA A 48 -3.58 14.35 -5.41
CA ALA A 48 -2.31 14.75 -4.83
C ALA A 48 -1.97 13.94 -3.56
N SER A 49 -2.96 13.65 -2.70
CA SER A 49 -2.73 12.87 -1.48
C SER A 49 -2.37 11.41 -1.78
N ILE A 50 -2.98 10.79 -2.79
CA ILE A 50 -2.64 9.42 -3.21
C ILE A 50 -1.20 9.37 -3.73
N ILE A 51 -0.82 10.29 -4.62
CA ILE A 51 0.56 10.37 -5.14
C ILE A 51 1.54 10.65 -3.99
N GLY A 52 1.20 11.58 -3.09
CA GLY A 52 2.00 11.91 -1.92
C GLY A 52 2.21 10.70 -1.00
N ALA A 53 1.17 9.91 -0.73
CA ALA A 53 1.28 8.70 0.09
C ALA A 53 2.20 7.65 -0.55
N ILE A 54 2.10 7.46 -1.87
CA ILE A 54 3.00 6.59 -2.63
C ILE A 54 4.45 7.05 -2.50
N LEU A 55 4.73 8.34 -2.71
CA LEU A 55 6.09 8.89 -2.63
C LEU A 55 6.63 8.84 -1.20
N ALA A 56 5.81 9.16 -0.21
CA ALA A 56 6.18 9.08 1.20
C ALA A 56 6.59 7.66 1.58
N ASN A 57 5.87 6.63 1.14
CA ASN A 57 6.21 5.25 1.45
C ASN A 57 7.45 4.76 0.69
N LEU A 58 7.61 5.12 -0.59
CA LEU A 58 8.70 4.63 -1.43
C LEU A 58 10.04 5.34 -1.20
N LEU A 59 10.01 6.65 -0.94
CA LEU A 59 11.23 7.44 -0.79
C LEU A 59 11.51 7.76 0.66
N LEU A 60 10.53 8.33 1.36
CA LEU A 60 10.76 8.85 2.71
C LEU A 60 10.87 7.70 3.72
N ALA A 61 9.84 6.86 3.84
CA ALA A 61 9.82 5.77 4.81
C ALA A 61 10.92 4.74 4.51
N LEU A 62 11.05 4.31 3.24
CA LEU A 62 12.11 3.39 2.83
C LEU A 62 13.51 4.00 3.02
N GLY A 63 13.70 5.27 2.64
CA GLY A 63 14.97 5.97 2.79
C GLY A 63 15.39 6.12 4.25
N ILE A 64 14.44 6.45 5.14
CA ILE A 64 14.67 6.49 6.59
C ILE A 64 15.00 5.08 7.12
N ALA A 65 14.29 4.04 6.67
CA ALA A 65 14.55 2.66 7.11
C ALA A 65 15.96 2.18 6.71
N PHE A 66 16.42 2.53 5.51
CA PHE A 66 17.79 2.25 5.07
C PHE A 66 18.81 3.09 5.81
N PHE A 67 18.54 4.38 6.01
CA PHE A 67 19.46 5.27 6.71
C PHE A 67 19.65 4.84 8.16
N VAL A 68 18.56 4.70 8.91
CA VAL A 68 18.60 4.33 10.33
C VAL A 68 19.12 2.91 10.52
N GLY A 69 18.67 1.95 9.70
CA GLY A 69 19.18 0.58 9.79
C GLY A 69 20.65 0.46 9.38
N GLY A 70 21.08 1.24 8.39
CA GLY A 70 22.47 1.30 7.91
C GLY A 70 23.46 1.92 8.90
N ILE A 71 22.99 2.72 9.86
CA ILE A 71 23.86 3.24 10.94
C ILE A 71 24.38 2.09 11.83
N ARG A 72 23.56 1.06 12.05
CA ARG A 72 23.89 -0.06 12.96
C ARG A 72 24.33 -1.33 12.23
N TYR A 73 23.77 -1.59 11.04
CA TYR A 73 23.97 -2.83 10.31
C TYR A 73 24.57 -2.56 8.94
N ARG A 74 25.66 -3.26 8.61
CA ARG A 74 26.33 -3.15 7.32
C ARG A 74 25.51 -3.76 6.18
N ASP A 75 24.77 -4.84 6.46
CA ASP A 75 23.86 -5.51 5.54
C ASP A 75 22.50 -5.70 6.22
N GLN A 76 21.42 -5.31 5.55
CA GLN A 76 20.05 -5.49 6.03
C GLN A 76 19.41 -6.70 5.33
N LYS A 77 18.92 -7.67 6.11
CA LYS A 77 18.19 -8.83 5.56
C LYS A 77 16.75 -8.42 5.24
N TYR A 78 16.28 -8.79 4.06
CA TYR A 78 14.90 -8.61 3.62
C TYR A 78 14.41 -9.87 2.92
N ASN A 79 13.10 -9.99 2.75
CA ASN A 79 12.50 -11.08 1.98
C ASN A 79 12.48 -10.70 0.49
N PRO A 80 13.35 -11.30 -0.36
CA PRO A 80 13.45 -10.91 -1.76
C PRO A 80 12.21 -11.27 -2.58
N VAL A 81 11.46 -12.31 -2.17
CA VAL A 81 10.23 -12.72 -2.85
C VAL A 81 9.13 -11.70 -2.59
N ALA A 82 8.90 -11.33 -1.33
CA ALA A 82 7.91 -10.32 -0.98
C ALA A 82 8.26 -8.95 -1.58
N ALA A 83 9.53 -8.54 -1.50
CA ALA A 83 9.99 -7.30 -2.09
C ALA A 83 9.72 -7.24 -3.60
N ARG A 84 10.01 -8.32 -4.33
CA ARG A 84 9.72 -8.40 -5.77
C ARG A 84 8.23 -8.26 -6.07
N ILE A 85 7.36 -8.95 -5.32
CA ILE A 85 5.91 -8.86 -5.51
C ILE A 85 5.42 -7.43 -5.25
N TYR A 86 5.84 -6.82 -4.14
CA TYR A 86 5.48 -5.45 -3.79
C TYR A 86 5.98 -4.44 -4.83
N SER A 87 7.22 -4.55 -5.28
CA SER A 87 7.76 -3.68 -6.33
C SER A 87 6.99 -3.81 -7.65
N SER A 88 6.62 -5.03 -8.07
CA SER A 88 5.83 -5.24 -9.28
C SER A 88 4.41 -4.67 -9.16
N MET A 89 3.74 -4.87 -8.04
CA MET A 89 2.41 -4.30 -7.81
C MET A 89 2.46 -2.77 -7.75
N MET A 90 3.49 -2.23 -7.11
CA MET A 90 3.68 -0.78 -7.01
C MET A 90 3.96 -0.15 -8.38
N LEU A 91 4.82 -0.78 -9.19
CA LEU A 91 5.09 -0.32 -10.54
C LEU A 91 3.81 -0.31 -11.38
N LEU A 92 3.00 -1.36 -11.28
CA LEU A 92 1.72 -1.44 -11.97
C LEU A 92 0.80 -0.31 -11.51
N ALA A 93 0.66 -0.09 -10.20
CA ALA A 93 -0.17 1.00 -9.66
C ALA A 93 0.27 2.39 -10.13
N VAL A 94 1.57 2.69 -10.07
CA VAL A 94 2.12 3.99 -10.49
C VAL A 94 2.00 4.18 -12.01
N ALA A 95 2.30 3.14 -12.80
CA ALA A 95 2.13 3.20 -14.25
C ALA A 95 0.67 3.42 -14.64
N SER A 96 -0.26 2.71 -13.98
CA SER A 96 -1.70 2.88 -14.15
C SER A 96 -2.19 4.29 -13.81
N LEU A 97 -1.62 4.94 -12.80
CA LEU A 97 -1.92 6.34 -12.49
C LEU A 97 -1.31 7.33 -13.50
N ALA A 98 -0.13 7.00 -14.06
CA ALA A 98 0.58 7.84 -15.02
C ALA A 98 -0.07 7.83 -16.41
N VAL A 99 -0.63 6.70 -16.85
CA VAL A 99 -1.20 6.53 -18.20
C VAL A 99 -2.30 7.56 -18.50
N PRO A 100 -3.36 7.73 -17.69
CA PRO A 100 -4.38 8.75 -17.95
C PRO A 100 -3.83 10.18 -17.92
N SER A 101 -2.93 10.47 -16.98
CA SER A 101 -2.33 11.80 -16.85
C SER A 101 -1.44 12.16 -18.04
N ALA A 102 -0.77 11.18 -18.66
CA ALA A 102 0.02 11.39 -19.86
C ALA A 102 -0.87 11.51 -21.10
N PHE A 103 -1.94 10.71 -21.16
CA PHE A 103 -2.91 10.73 -22.25
C PHE A 103 -3.62 12.08 -22.37
N SER A 104 -4.16 12.59 -21.26
CA SER A 104 -4.87 13.88 -21.23
C SER A 104 -3.97 15.07 -21.62
N ARG A 105 -2.66 14.97 -21.38
CA ARG A 105 -1.70 16.03 -21.70
C ARG A 105 -1.27 16.07 -23.17
N HIS A 106 -1.27 14.92 -23.86
CA HIS A 106 -0.70 14.79 -25.21
C HIS A 106 -1.75 14.51 -26.29
N PHE A 107 -2.93 13.97 -25.93
CA PHE A 107 -3.88 13.39 -26.88
C PHE A 107 -5.31 13.92 -26.74
N ALA A 108 -5.56 15.00 -26.00
CA ALA A 108 -6.91 15.54 -25.79
C ALA A 108 -7.27 16.67 -26.79
N PRO A 109 -7.84 16.38 -27.98
CA PRO A 109 -8.74 17.32 -28.64
C PRO A 109 -10.06 17.38 -27.86
N GLU A 110 -10.75 18.52 -27.90
CA GLU A 110 -11.88 18.92 -27.02
C GLU A 110 -13.14 18.00 -27.02
N GLY A 111 -13.09 16.77 -27.56
CA GLY A 111 -14.22 15.84 -27.69
C GLY A 111 -14.08 14.46 -27.01
N THR A 112 -12.98 14.14 -26.32
CA THR A 112 -12.68 12.77 -25.84
C THR A 112 -13.02 12.46 -24.37
N ILE A 113 -13.90 13.26 -23.74
CA ILE A 113 -14.23 13.14 -22.29
C ILE A 113 -14.74 11.73 -21.94
N TRP A 114 -15.61 11.16 -22.77
CA TRP A 114 -16.17 9.82 -22.54
C TRP A 114 -15.10 8.71 -22.58
N GLN A 115 -14.08 8.85 -23.43
CA GLN A 115 -13.01 7.85 -23.54
C GLN A 115 -12.06 7.89 -22.34
N GLU A 116 -11.81 9.08 -21.79
CA GLU A 116 -11.00 9.23 -20.57
C GLU A 116 -11.69 8.64 -19.35
N GLU A 117 -13.01 8.80 -19.23
CA GLU A 117 -13.77 8.24 -18.10
C GLU A 117 -13.79 6.70 -18.15
N LEU A 118 -14.06 6.11 -19.32
CA LEU A 118 -13.99 4.65 -19.49
C LEU A 118 -12.58 4.10 -19.23
N LEU A 119 -11.53 4.82 -19.64
CA LEU A 119 -10.15 4.43 -19.38
C LEU A 119 -9.83 4.45 -17.89
N ASN A 120 -10.20 5.52 -17.18
CA ASN A 120 -9.99 5.65 -15.74
C ASN A 120 -10.76 4.57 -14.96
N LEU A 121 -12.02 4.31 -15.34
CA LEU A 121 -12.83 3.26 -14.72
C LEU A 121 -12.26 1.86 -14.98
N GLY A 122 -11.81 1.60 -16.21
CA GLY A 122 -11.14 0.35 -16.57
C GLY A 122 -9.85 0.12 -15.78
N ILE A 123 -9.03 1.16 -15.62
CA ILE A 123 -7.81 1.11 -14.81
C ILE A 123 -8.12 0.87 -13.33
N ALA A 124 -9.12 1.55 -12.77
CA ALA A 124 -9.55 1.34 -11.39
C ALA A 124 -10.03 -0.11 -11.17
N GLY A 125 -10.83 -0.64 -12.10
CA GLY A 125 -11.28 -2.04 -12.07
C GLY A 125 -10.14 -3.04 -12.16
N LEU A 126 -9.17 -2.80 -13.05
CA LEU A 126 -7.96 -3.63 -13.18
C LEU A 126 -7.14 -3.64 -11.89
N LEU A 127 -6.89 -2.46 -11.29
CA LEU A 127 -6.15 -2.33 -10.04
C LEU A 127 -6.84 -3.06 -8.88
N LEU A 128 -8.16 -2.92 -8.75
CA LEU A 128 -8.94 -3.64 -7.74
C LEU A 128 -8.90 -5.15 -7.94
N LEU A 129 -9.02 -5.62 -9.19
CA LEU A 129 -8.92 -7.05 -9.52
C LEU A 129 -7.55 -7.60 -9.16
N THR A 130 -6.47 -6.93 -9.58
CA THR A 130 -5.10 -7.34 -9.27
C THR A 130 -4.84 -7.33 -7.75
N TYR A 131 -5.35 -6.34 -7.03
CA TYR A 131 -5.27 -6.29 -5.57
C TYR A 131 -6.05 -7.43 -4.90
N GLY A 132 -7.26 -7.73 -5.37
CA GLY A 132 -8.05 -8.85 -4.88
C GLY A 132 -7.37 -10.21 -5.11
N LEU A 133 -6.81 -10.42 -6.31
CA LEU A 133 -6.02 -11.60 -6.61
C LEU A 133 -4.76 -11.70 -5.73
N TYR A 134 -4.10 -10.57 -5.48
CA TYR A 134 -2.98 -10.49 -4.54
C TYR A 134 -3.41 -10.88 -3.11
N LEU A 135 -4.55 -10.41 -2.61
CA LEU A 135 -5.05 -10.80 -1.29
C LEU A 135 -5.33 -12.30 -1.22
N VAL A 136 -5.95 -12.88 -2.26
CA VAL A 136 -6.15 -14.34 -2.33
C VAL A 136 -4.81 -15.08 -2.34
N PHE A 137 -3.83 -14.55 -3.08
CA PHE A 137 -2.50 -15.13 -3.15
C PHE A 137 -1.77 -15.10 -1.79
N SER A 138 -1.78 -13.94 -1.14
CA SER A 138 -1.13 -13.69 0.13
C SER A 138 -1.80 -14.45 1.29
N LEU A 139 -3.13 -14.45 1.37
CA LEU A 139 -3.86 -14.99 2.52
C LEU A 139 -4.16 -16.49 2.40
N LYS A 140 -4.24 -17.05 1.18
CA LYS A 140 -4.68 -18.43 0.98
C LYS A 140 -3.66 -19.31 0.29
N THR A 141 -3.05 -18.88 -0.81
CA THR A 141 -2.21 -19.78 -1.63
C THR A 141 -0.75 -19.81 -1.17
N HIS A 142 -0.19 -18.69 -0.72
CA HIS A 142 1.23 -18.59 -0.32
C HIS A 142 1.45 -17.83 1.00
N PRO A 143 0.71 -18.11 2.09
CA PRO A 143 0.86 -17.40 3.36
C PRO A 143 2.29 -17.50 3.94
N GLY A 144 2.99 -18.62 3.72
CA GLY A 144 4.37 -18.81 4.19
C GLY A 144 5.41 -17.88 3.55
N ALA A 145 5.12 -17.34 2.36
CA ALA A 145 6.00 -16.37 1.70
C ALA A 145 5.90 -14.96 2.32
N PHE A 146 4.82 -14.67 3.06
CA PHE A 146 4.53 -13.36 3.66
C PHE A 146 4.57 -13.36 5.20
N ALA A 147 4.39 -14.51 5.85
CA ALA A 147 4.41 -14.64 7.31
C ALA A 147 5.74 -14.18 7.96
N SER A 148 6.87 -14.30 7.25
CA SER A 148 8.18 -13.82 7.73
C SER A 148 8.35 -12.30 7.70
N VAL A 149 7.54 -11.59 6.90
CA VAL A 149 7.54 -10.13 6.77
C VAL A 149 6.64 -9.49 7.83
N GLU A 150 5.49 -10.10 8.12
CA GLU A 150 4.55 -9.61 9.14
C GLU A 150 4.99 -9.96 10.57
N GLY A 151 5.68 -11.09 10.78
CA GLY A 151 6.23 -11.46 12.10
C GLY A 151 7.36 -10.54 12.59
N SER A 152 8.21 -10.04 11.69
CA SER A 152 9.32 -9.13 12.06
C SER A 152 8.85 -7.72 12.43
N ALA A 153 7.67 -7.29 11.95
CA ALA A 153 7.09 -6.01 12.36
C ALA A 153 6.52 -6.06 13.79
N GLY A 154 6.11 -7.25 14.26
CA GLY A 154 5.56 -7.47 15.61
C GLY A 154 6.59 -7.72 16.71
N GLU A 155 7.77 -8.25 16.40
CA GLU A 155 8.82 -8.52 17.41
C GLU A 155 9.61 -7.26 17.81
N ALA A 156 9.62 -6.21 16.98
CA ALA A 156 10.35 -4.97 17.28
C ALA A 156 9.75 -4.15 18.45
N HIS A 157 8.57 -4.51 18.95
CA HIS A 157 7.90 -3.83 20.06
C HIS A 157 7.97 -4.56 21.40
N HIS A 158 8.65 -5.72 21.50
CA HIS A 158 8.60 -6.53 22.73
C HIS A 158 9.95 -6.83 23.41
N ASP A 159 11.08 -6.43 22.82
CA ASP A 159 12.41 -6.57 23.45
C ASP A 159 12.89 -5.26 24.10
N GLY A 160 12.00 -4.66 24.89
CA GLY A 160 12.37 -3.77 25.98
C GLY A 160 12.23 -4.53 27.29
N GLU A 161 13.36 -4.71 27.99
CA GLU A 161 13.46 -5.22 29.38
C GLU A 161 13.40 -6.74 29.58
N ARG A 162 14.56 -7.39 29.41
CA ARG A 162 15.02 -8.39 30.38
C ARG A 162 16.47 -8.10 30.77
N TRP A 163 16.62 -7.39 31.88
CA TRP A 163 17.89 -7.33 32.61
C TRP A 163 18.05 -8.62 33.41
N SER A 164 19.20 -9.27 33.26
CA SER A 164 19.84 -10.10 34.28
C SER A 164 21.34 -9.88 34.18
#